data_AF-A0A3L7X2K2-F1
#
_entry.id   AF-A0A3L7X2K2-F1
#
_cell.length_a   1.000
_cell.length_b   1.000
_cell.length_c   1.000
_cell.angle_alpha   90.00
_cell.angle_beta   90.00
_cell.angle_gamma   90.00
#
_symmetry.space_group_name_H-M   'P 1'
#
loop_
_entity.id
_entity.type
_entity.pdbx_description
1 polymer ?
#
loop_
_entity_poly.entity_id
_entity_poly.type
_entity_poly.pdbx_seq_one_letter_code
_entity_poly.pdbx_strand_id
1 'polypeptide(L)' 'MAAKWDAYAEVVEHIFRVAPQATPTRSDFLDICYANDISDDVIDGFDALREGVMYKSTEEVKAALTAIKQVVE' A
#
# COMPACT_ATOMS: atom_id res chain seq x y z
N MET A 1 -11.55 -6.33 4.88
CA MET A 1 -12.01 -5.23 5.77
C MET A 1 -10.94 -4.15 5.81
N ALA A 2 -11.21 -2.96 6.37
CA ALA A 2 -10.17 -1.93 6.50
C ALA A 2 -9.15 -2.29 7.60
N ALA A 3 -7.86 -2.05 7.34
CA ALA A 3 -6.77 -2.32 8.28
C ALA A 3 -6.19 -1.02 8.88
N LYS A 4 -5.42 -1.15 9.96
CA LYS A 4 -4.68 -0.02 10.54
C LYS A 4 -3.55 0.43 9.63
N TRP A 5 -3.24 1.72 9.64
CA TRP A 5 -2.14 2.27 8.83
C TRP A 5 -0.82 1.52 9.03
N ASP A 6 -0.48 1.14 10.27
CA ASP A 6 0.79 0.47 10.58
C ASP A 6 1.02 -0.81 9.77
N ALA A 7 -0.04 -1.55 9.46
CA ALA A 7 0.04 -2.76 8.65
C ALA A 7 0.34 -2.47 7.17
N TYR A 8 -0.17 -1.35 6.64
CA TYR A 8 0.20 -0.87 5.30
C TYR A 8 1.60 -0.26 5.29
N ALA A 9 1.94 0.49 6.34
CA ALA A 9 3.19 1.25 6.43
C ALA A 9 4.41 0.35 6.26
N GLU A 10 4.39 -0.85 6.85
CA GLU A 10 5.48 -1.82 6.70
C GLU A 10 5.78 -2.15 5.23
N VAL A 11 4.75 -2.37 4.42
CA VAL A 11 4.86 -2.67 2.98
C VAL A 11 5.33 -1.44 2.21
N VAL A 12 4.70 -0.29 2.46
CA VAL A 12 4.95 0.95 1.69
C VAL A 12 6.35 1.49 1.99
N GLU A 13 6.72 1.57 3.26
CA GLU A 13 8.04 2.05 3.69
C GLU A 13 9.16 1.12 3.22
N HIS A 14 8.91 -0.19 3.12
CA HIS A 14 9.90 -1.13 2.59
C HIS A 14 10.32 -0.75 1.16
N ILE A 15 9.35 -0.48 0.27
CA ILE A 15 9.62 -0.10 -1.12
C ILE A 15 10.46 1.18 -1.17
N PHE A 16 10.01 2.25 -0.50
CA PHE A 16 10.69 3.54 -0.56
C PHE A 16 12.04 3.55 0.17
N ARG A 17 12.25 2.66 1.13
CA ARG A 17 13.57 2.49 1.78
C ARG A 17 14.57 1.81 0.86
N VAL A 18 14.17 0.76 0.12
CA VAL A 18 15.06 0.00 -0.76
C VAL A 18 15.27 0.72 -2.10
N ALA A 19 14.24 1.38 -2.61
CA ALA A 19 14.26 2.15 -3.85
C ALA A 19 13.59 3.53 -3.64
N PRO A 20 14.32 4.53 -3.11
CA PRO A 20 13.76 5.85 -2.81
C PRO A 20 13.23 6.63 -4.02
N GLN A 21 13.65 6.24 -5.23
CA GLN A 21 13.22 6.83 -6.50
C GLN A 21 12.15 5.98 -7.21
N ALA A 22 11.70 4.89 -6.58
CA ALA A 22 10.66 4.06 -7.15
C ALA A 22 9.35 4.83 -7.22
N THR A 23 8.56 4.50 -8.25
CA THR A 23 7.20 4.99 -8.42
C THR A 23 6.24 3.80 -8.38
N PRO A 24 6.09 3.13 -7.22
CA PRO A 24 5.29 1.92 -7.13
C PRO A 24 3.84 2.18 -7.53
N THR A 25 3.24 1.12 -8.07
CA THR A 25 1.83 1.03 -8.43
C THR A 25 1.12 0.07 -7.48
N ARG A 26 -0.21 -0.03 -7.59
CA ARG A 26 -1.00 -1.03 -6.87
C ARG A 26 -0.38 -2.44 -6.96
N SER A 27 0.03 -2.86 -8.15
CA SER A 27 0.55 -4.22 -8.37
C SER A 27 1.81 -4.48 -7.57
N ASP A 28 2.71 -3.49 -7.46
CA ASP A 28 3.94 -3.63 -6.69
C ASP A 28 3.66 -3.88 -5.20
N PHE A 29 2.64 -3.22 -4.63
CA PHE A 29 2.24 -3.46 -3.24
C PHE A 29 1.63 -4.86 -3.06
N LEU A 30 0.79 -5.29 -4.00
CA LEU A 30 0.16 -6.62 -3.96
C LEU A 30 1.19 -7.74 -4.08
N ASP A 31 2.17 -7.59 -4.97
CA ASP A 31 3.26 -8.56 -5.14
C ASP A 31 4.03 -8.77 -3.83
N ILE A 32 4.30 -7.69 -3.07
CA ILE A 32 4.94 -7.80 -1.76
C ILE A 32 4.02 -8.48 -0.75
N CYS A 33 2.72 -8.15 -0.75
CA CYS A 33 1.77 -8.76 0.17
C CYS A 33 1.69 -10.28 -0.02
N TYR A 34 1.57 -10.73 -1.28
CA TYR A 34 1.53 -12.15 -1.62
C TYR A 34 2.86 -12.87 -1.35
N ALA A 35 3.99 -12.17 -1.42
CA ALA A 35 5.29 -12.75 -1.10
C ALA A 35 5.56 -12.91 0.41
N ASN A 36 4.83 -12.18 1.28
CA ASN A 36 5.14 -12.08 2.72
C ASN A 36 4.01 -12.53 3.65
N ASP A 37 3.00 -13.26 3.15
CA ASP A 37 1.85 -13.75 3.94
C ASP A 37 1.17 -12.63 4.76
N ILE A 38 0.98 -11.47 4.10
CA ILE A 38 0.34 -10.30 4.69
C ILE A 38 -1.18 -10.54 4.81
N SER A 39 -1.80 -10.00 5.85
CA SER A 39 -3.24 -10.11 6.10
C SER A 39 -4.10 -9.73 4.89
N ASP A 40 -5.16 -10.51 4.65
CA ASP A 40 -6.17 -10.27 3.60
C ASP A 40 -6.75 -8.85 3.66
N ASP A 41 -6.91 -8.26 4.84
CA ASP A 41 -7.43 -6.89 4.98
C ASP A 41 -6.51 -5.84 4.33
N VAL A 42 -5.19 -6.06 4.38
CA VAL A 42 -4.20 -5.17 3.75
C VAL A 42 -4.14 -5.42 2.25
N ILE A 43 -4.24 -6.69 1.83
CA ILE A 43 -4.34 -7.08 0.41
C ILE A 43 -5.56 -6.43 -0.23
N ASP A 44 -6.73 -6.56 0.39
CA ASP A 44 -7.99 -5.93 -0.04
C ASP A 44 -7.84 -4.40 -0.16
N GLY A 45 -7.13 -3.78 0.79
CA GLY A 45 -6.89 -2.34 0.79
C GLY A 45 -6.05 -1.87 -0.39
N PHE A 46 -4.94 -2.56 -0.68
CA PHE A 46 -4.13 -2.26 -1.87
C PHE A 46 -4.86 -2.64 -3.16
N ASP A 47 -5.64 -3.71 -3.16
CA ASP A 47 -6.45 -4.12 -4.31
C ASP A 47 -7.56 -3.11 -4.62
N ALA A 48 -8.04 -2.38 -3.64
CA ALA A 48 -9.00 -1.30 -3.85
C ALA A 48 -8.37 -0.03 -4.46
N LEU A 49 -7.03 0.07 -4.55
CA LEU A 49 -6.37 1.20 -5.22
C LEU A 49 -6.61 1.19 -6.73
N ARG A 50 -6.54 2.38 -7.32
CA ARG A 50 -6.75 2.56 -8.76
C ARG A 50 -5.55 2.01 -9.55
N GLU A 51 -5.84 1.15 -10.51
CA GLU A 51 -4.85 0.60 -11.44
C GLU A 51 -4.17 1.72 -12.27
N GLY A 52 -2.87 1.56 -12.53
CA GLY A 52 -2.07 2.49 -13.33
C GLY A 52 -1.68 3.80 -12.63
N VAL A 53 -2.04 3.99 -11.35
CA VAL A 53 -1.56 5.12 -10.55
C VAL A 53 -0.17 4.80 -10.00
N MET A 54 0.75 5.74 -10.22
CA MET A 54 2.10 5.71 -9.68
C MET A 54 2.18 6.61 -8.44
N TYR A 55 2.70 6.08 -7.35
CA TYR A 55 2.88 6.80 -6.09
C TYR A 55 4.35 7.17 -5.91
N LYS A 56 4.61 8.38 -5.41
CA LYS A 56 5.98 8.92 -5.27
C LYS A 56 6.45 9.01 -3.83
N SER A 57 5.54 8.85 -2.87
CA SER A 57 5.87 8.85 -1.46
C SER A 57 4.87 8.04 -0.63
N THR A 58 5.27 7.72 0.59
CA THR A 58 4.44 7.01 1.57
C THR A 58 3.16 7.79 1.87
N GLU A 59 3.24 9.12 1.91
CA GLU A 59 2.10 10.02 2.17
C GLU A 59 1.07 9.98 1.04
N GLU A 60 1.50 9.88 -0.22
CA GLU A 60 0.57 9.74 -1.35
C GLU A 60 -0.21 8.43 -1.27
N VAL A 61 0.46 7.32 -0.89
CA VAL A 61 -0.19 6.02 -0.69
C VAL A 61 -1.17 6.08 0.47
N LYS A 62 -0.76 6.67 1.60
CA LYS A 62 -1.62 6.86 2.77
C LYS A 62 -2.87 7.66 2.42
N ALA A 63 -2.69 8.79 1.73
CA ALA A 63 -3.79 9.65 1.31
C ALA A 63 -4.76 8.90 0.39
N ALA A 64 -4.25 8.09 -0.55
CA ALA A 64 -5.06 7.29 -1.44
C ALA A 64 -5.89 6.24 -0.69
N LEU A 65 -5.27 5.46 0.20
CA LEU A 65 -5.97 4.43 1.01
C LEU A 65 -7.00 5.06 1.96
N THR A 66 -6.69 6.21 2.56
CA THR A 66 -7.65 6.97 3.37
C THR A 66 -8.83 7.47 2.55
N ALA A 67 -8.58 7.97 1.32
CA ALA A 67 -9.65 8.46 0.44
C ALA A 67 -10.65 7.37 0.05
N ILE A 68 -10.21 6.11 -0.01
CA ILE A 68 -11.07 4.95 -0.27
C ILE A 68 -11.52 4.21 1.00
N LYS A 69 -11.30 4.80 2.18
CA LYS A 69 -11.72 4.27 3.50
C LYS A 69 -11.14 2.88 3.83
N GLN A 70 -9.94 2.58 3.34
CA GLN A 70 -9.24 1.32 3.62
C GLN A 70 -8.29 1.39 4.83
N VAL A 71 -8.12 2.58 5.41
CA VAL A 71 -7.37 2.82 6.65
C VAL A 71 -8.34 3.11 7.79
N VAL A 72 -8.20 2.37 8.89
CA VAL A 72 -8.81 2.72 10.19
C VAL A 72 -7.73 3.28 11.12
N GLU A 73 -8.10 4.25 11.96
CA GLU A 73 -7.23 4.81 13.02
C GLU A 73 -6.95 3.78 14.13
#